data_AF-A0A661NF64-F1
#
_entry.id   AF-A0A661NF64-F1
#
_cell.length_a   1.000
_cell.length_b   1.000
_cell.length_c   1.000
_cell.angle_alpha   90.00
_cell.angle_beta   90.00
_cell.angle_gamma   90.00
#
_symmetry.space_group_name_H-M   'P 1'
#
loop_
_entity.id
_entity.type
_entity.pdbx_description
1 polymer ?
#
loop_
_entity_poly.entity_id
_entity_poly.type
_entity_poly.pdbx_seq_one_letter_code
_entity_poly.pdbx_strand_id
1 'polypeptide(L)'
;QALDFIRRALVQASLAGTGREQRLDRFLLAGKTGTAGWPETPWITHAWYVGFFPWDDPRLVLVVFKARGTGSHEAAGAAAWVMERYLRARQACQTKGRP
;
A
#
# COMPACT_ATOMS: atom_id res chain seq x y z
N GLN A 1 -4.51 -16.37 15.60
CA GLN A 1 -3.43 -15.62 16.28
C GLN A 1 -2.35 -15.14 15.30
N ALA A 2 -1.66 -16.02 14.55
CA ALA A 2 -0.58 -15.62 13.64
C ALA A 2 -0.99 -14.63 12.54
N LEU A 3 -2.15 -14.84 11.89
CA LEU A 3 -2.62 -13.94 10.84
C LEU A 3 -2.92 -12.53 11.35
N ASP A 4 -3.54 -12.41 12.53
CA ASP A 4 -3.84 -11.11 13.15
C ASP A 4 -2.55 -10.36 13.50
N PHE A 5 -1.55 -11.09 14.02
CA PHE A 5 -0.22 -10.54 14.27
C PHE A 5 0.40 -9.98 12.99
N ILE A 6 0.39 -10.72 11.88
CA ILE A 6 0.94 -10.27 10.59
C ILE A 6 0.20 -9.03 10.08
N ARG A 7 -1.14 -9.00 10.17
CA ARG A 7 -1.94 -7.83 9.75
C ARG A 7 -1.53 -6.58 10.53
N ARG A 8 -1.42 -6.69 11.86
CA ARG A 8 -0.98 -5.58 12.72
C ARG A 8 0.44 -5.15 12.39
N ALA A 9 1.36 -6.09 12.18
CA ALA A 9 2.74 -5.80 11.79
C ALA A 9 2.82 -5.04 10.45
N LEU A 10 1.97 -5.40 9.48
CA LEU A 10 1.89 -4.70 8.20
C LEU A 10 1.30 -3.29 8.33
N VAL A 11 0.35 -3.07 9.23
CA VAL A 11 -0.11 -1.71 9.57
C VAL A 11 1.03 -0.90 10.21
N GLN A 12 1.82 -1.50 11.10
CA GLN A 12 2.97 -0.82 11.71
C GLN A 12 4.07 -0.48 10.69
N ALA A 13 4.32 -1.36 9.72
CA ALA A 13 5.26 -1.09 8.62
C ALA A 13 4.88 0.17 7.82
N SER A 14 3.58 0.46 7.71
CA SER A 14 3.04 1.68 7.09
C SER A 14 3.13 2.91 7.98
N LEU A 15 2.90 2.78 9.29
CA LEU A 15 2.87 3.92 10.21
C LEU A 15 4.26 4.38 10.66
N ALA A 16 5.14 3.43 10.96
CA ALA A 16 6.42 3.67 11.61
C ALA A 16 7.62 3.12 10.81
N GLY A 17 7.38 2.36 9.73
CA GLY A 17 8.42 1.72 8.92
C GLY A 17 8.71 2.44 7.60
N THR A 18 9.36 1.71 6.69
CA THR A 18 9.74 2.18 5.34
C THR A 18 8.53 2.46 4.43
N GLY A 19 7.31 2.15 4.87
CA GLY A 19 6.10 2.34 4.11
C GLY A 19 5.37 3.66 4.39
N ARG A 20 6.01 4.66 5.01
CA ARG A 20 5.35 5.93 5.40
C ARG A 20 4.64 6.65 4.26
N GLU A 21 5.19 6.60 3.04
CA GLU A 21 4.61 7.24 1.86
C GLU A 21 3.26 6.63 1.44
N GLN A 22 2.90 5.47 1.99
CA GLN A 22 1.58 4.89 1.75
C GLN A 22 0.50 5.45 2.71
N ARG A 23 0.86 6.27 3.71
CA ARG A 23 -0.07 6.69 4.77
C ARG A 23 -1.20 7.53 4.22
N LEU A 24 -2.43 7.16 4.55
CA LEU A 24 -3.63 7.98 4.31
C LEU A 24 -4.18 8.41 5.67
N ASP A 25 -4.44 9.72 5.85
CA ASP A 25 -4.79 10.31 7.15
C ASP A 25 -5.88 9.56 7.91
N ARG A 26 -6.93 9.14 7.20
CA ARG A 26 -8.12 8.52 7.79
C ARG A 26 -8.13 6.99 7.69
N PHE A 27 -7.14 6.38 7.06
CA PHE A 27 -7.18 4.96 6.70
C PHE A 27 -5.87 4.25 7.04
N LEU A 28 -5.98 3.22 7.88
CA LEU A 28 -4.87 2.34 8.19
C LEU A 28 -4.70 1.32 7.06
N LEU A 29 -3.64 1.49 6.29
CA LEU A 29 -3.25 0.57 5.22
C LEU A 29 -2.26 -0.46 5.75
N ALA A 30 -2.56 -1.73 5.52
CA ALA A 30 -1.61 -2.81 5.78
C ALA A 30 -0.82 -3.08 4.49
N GLY A 31 0.48 -2.83 4.51
CA GLY A 31 1.29 -2.99 3.30
C GLY A 31 2.78 -3.10 3.57
N LYS A 32 3.49 -3.65 2.61
CA LYS A 32 4.94 -3.83 2.65
C LYS A 32 5.58 -3.36 1.36
N THR A 33 6.70 -2.68 1.54
CA THR A 33 7.58 -2.23 0.45
C THR A 33 8.71 -3.22 0.22
N GLY A 34 9.15 -3.32 -1.03
CA GLY A 34 10.33 -4.05 -1.45
C GLY A 34 11.15 -3.25 -2.46
N THR A 35 12.47 -3.38 -2.38
CA THR A 35 13.40 -2.81 -3.36
C THR A 35 14.33 -3.94 -3.78
N ALA A 36 14.38 -4.24 -5.08
CA ALA A 36 15.21 -5.32 -5.62
C ALA A 36 16.22 -4.77 -6.63
N GLY A 37 17.49 -5.18 -6.55
CA GLY A 37 18.51 -4.75 -7.52
C GLY A 37 18.26 -5.34 -8.92
N TRP A 38 18.67 -4.62 -9.95
CA TRP A 38 18.75 -5.15 -11.32
C TRP A 38 20.00 -6.04 -11.44
N PRO A 39 19.90 -7.30 -11.94
CA PRO A 39 21.03 -8.24 -11.94
C PRO A 39 22.28 -7.71 -12.64
N GLU A 40 22.11 -7.06 -13.79
CA GLU A 40 23.21 -6.53 -14.61
C GLU A 40 23.66 -5.13 -14.17
N THR A 41 22.89 -4.43 -13.33
CA THR A 41 23.13 -3.02 -13.02
C THR A 41 22.69 -2.72 -11.58
N PRO A 42 23.50 -3.11 -10.57
CA PRO A 42 23.07 -3.16 -9.17
C PRO A 42 22.64 -1.83 -8.55
N TRP A 43 23.10 -0.70 -9.10
CA TRP A 43 22.69 0.65 -8.67
C TRP A 43 21.30 1.04 -9.18
N ILE A 44 20.75 0.29 -10.14
CA ILE A 44 19.36 0.38 -10.57
C ILE A 44 18.54 -0.63 -9.76
N THR A 45 17.39 -0.18 -9.29
CA THR A 45 16.49 -0.99 -8.48
C THR A 45 15.08 -1.05 -9.07
N HIS A 46 14.32 -2.07 -8.69
CA HIS A 46 12.88 -2.19 -8.89
C HIS A 46 12.16 -1.84 -7.60
N ALA A 47 11.06 -1.09 -7.74
CA ALA A 47 10.18 -0.76 -6.64
C ALA A 47 8.99 -1.73 -6.61
N TRP A 48 8.75 -2.30 -5.44
CA TRP A 48 7.58 -3.13 -5.18
C TRP A 48 6.80 -2.62 -3.99
N TYR A 49 5.49 -2.74 -4.08
CA TYR A 49 4.57 -2.58 -2.98
C TYR A 49 3.49 -3.65 -3.05
N VAL A 50 3.13 -4.23 -1.90
CA VAL A 50 1.97 -5.11 -1.75
C VAL A 50 1.22 -4.69 -0.50
N GLY A 51 -0.09 -4.49 -0.61
CA GLY A 51 -0.93 -4.17 0.54
C GLY A 51 -2.40 -4.51 0.33
N PHE A 52 -3.16 -4.41 1.41
CA PHE A 52 -4.59 -4.70 1.42
C PHE A 52 -5.37 -3.73 2.32
N PHE A 53 -6.67 -3.64 2.06
CA PHE A 53 -7.58 -2.74 2.77
C PHE A 53 -9.04 -3.26 2.76
N PRO A 54 -9.84 -2.97 3.80
CA PRO A 54 -9.43 -2.60 5.17
C PRO A 54 -8.44 -3.60 5.80
N TRP A 55 -7.71 -3.19 6.83
CA TRP A 55 -6.68 -4.07 7.43
C TRP A 55 -7.28 -5.19 8.31
N ASP A 56 -8.48 -4.97 8.84
CA ASP A 56 -9.24 -5.83 9.74
C ASP A 56 -10.19 -6.78 9.00
N ASP A 57 -10.91 -6.27 7.99
CA ASP A 57 -11.71 -7.03 7.02
C ASP A 57 -11.23 -6.76 5.59
N PRO A 58 -10.21 -7.46 5.07
CA PRO A 58 -9.64 -7.17 3.75
C PRO A 58 -10.62 -7.41 2.59
N ARG A 59 -10.82 -6.38 1.75
CA ARG A 59 -11.73 -6.40 0.57
C ARG A 59 -11.05 -6.05 -0.74
N LEU A 60 -9.84 -5.48 -0.66
CA LEU A 60 -9.02 -5.07 -1.78
C LEU A 60 -7.57 -5.45 -1.50
N VAL A 61 -6.90 -6.01 -2.50
CA VAL A 61 -5.43 -6.19 -2.53
C VAL A 61 -4.89 -5.36 -3.67
N LEU A 62 -3.80 -4.64 -3.42
CA LEU A 62 -3.09 -3.84 -4.41
C LEU A 62 -1.62 -4.25 -4.47
N VAL A 63 -1.15 -4.51 -5.69
CA VAL A 63 0.26 -4.76 -5.99
C VAL A 63 0.72 -3.67 -6.95
N VAL A 64 1.86 -3.04 -6.64
CA VAL A 64 2.49 -2.05 -7.49
C VAL A 64 3.90 -2.49 -7.81
N PHE A 65 4.24 -2.42 -9.10
CA PHE A 65 5.58 -2.63 -9.61
C PHE A 65 6.00 -1.41 -10.42
N LYS A 66 7.23 -0.93 -10.19
CA LYS A 66 7.87 0.09 -11.02
C LYS A 66 9.31 -0.34 -11.30
N ALA A 67 9.66 -0.40 -12.58
CA ALA A 67 11.05 -0.52 -13.00
C ALA A 67 11.80 0.78 -12.70
N ARG A 68 13.06 0.68 -12.27
CA ARG A 68 13.92 1.83 -11.93
C ARG A 68 13.28 2.71 -10.83
N GLY A 69 13.23 2.18 -9.62
CA GLY A 69 12.74 2.91 -8.45
C GLY A 69 12.89 2.18 -7.12
N THR A 70 12.50 2.88 -6.05
CA THR A 70 12.57 2.43 -4.66
C THR A 70 11.17 2.13 -4.10
N GLY A 71 11.01 0.99 -3.43
CA GLY A 71 9.72 0.56 -2.88
C GLY A 71 9.09 1.54 -1.89
N SER A 72 9.92 2.16 -1.04
CA SER A 72 9.47 3.07 0.02
C SER A 72 8.91 4.40 -0.46
N HIS A 73 9.27 4.82 -1.68
CA HIS A 73 8.87 6.11 -2.21
C HIS A 73 7.94 5.94 -3.41
N GLU A 74 8.43 5.35 -4.50
CA GLU A 74 7.67 5.36 -5.75
C GLU A 74 6.54 4.33 -5.77
N ALA A 75 6.78 3.10 -5.29
CA ALA A 75 5.71 2.09 -5.26
C ALA A 75 4.70 2.38 -4.14
N ALA A 76 5.17 2.76 -2.95
CA ALA A 76 4.30 3.14 -1.83
C ALA A 76 3.45 4.39 -2.13
N GLY A 77 4.04 5.43 -2.72
CA GLY A 77 3.31 6.64 -3.10
C GLY A 77 2.26 6.40 -4.19
N ALA A 78 2.60 5.60 -5.21
CA ALA A 78 1.62 5.18 -6.21
C ALA A 78 0.46 4.37 -5.59
N ALA A 79 0.76 3.51 -4.61
CA ALA A 79 -0.25 2.77 -3.89
C ALA A 79 -1.18 3.69 -3.08
N ALA A 80 -0.65 4.69 -2.36
CA ALA A 80 -1.46 5.69 -1.66
C ALA A 80 -2.42 6.40 -2.63
N TRP A 81 -1.91 6.87 -3.77
CA TRP A 81 -2.71 7.58 -4.76
C TRP A 81 -3.86 6.74 -5.32
N VAL A 82 -3.60 5.47 -5.66
CA VAL A 82 -4.65 4.55 -6.16
C VAL A 82 -5.69 4.27 -5.07
N MET A 83 -5.23 3.97 -3.85
CA MET A 83 -6.11 3.64 -2.73
C MET A 83 -6.99 4.83 -2.34
N GLU A 84 -6.44 6.04 -2.30
CA GLU A 84 -7.20 7.25 -2.03
C GLU A 84 -8.32 7.44 -3.07
N ARG A 85 -8.01 7.30 -4.36
CA ARG A 85 -8.99 7.38 -5.45
C ARG A 85 -10.09 6.33 -5.32
N TYR A 86 -9.71 5.08 -5.02
CA TYR A 86 -10.65 3.99 -4.79
C TYR A 86 -11.62 4.31 -3.65
N LEU A 87 -11.11 4.78 -2.50
CA LEU A 87 -11.92 5.09 -1.33
C LEU A 87 -12.88 6.25 -1.57
N ARG A 88 -12.41 7.31 -2.25
CA ARG A 88 -13.25 8.44 -2.66
C ARG A 88 -14.38 8.00 -3.59
N ALA A 89 -14.06 7.17 -4.59
CA ALA A 89 -15.07 6.64 -5.52
C ALA A 89 -16.10 5.76 -4.80
N ARG A 90 -15.65 4.90 -3.87
CA ARG A 90 -16.55 4.06 -3.05
C ARG A 90 -17.49 4.88 -2.19
N GLN A 91 -17.01 5.93 -1.53
CA GLN A 91 -17.84 6.83 -0.73
C GLN A 91 -18.88 7.55 -1.60
N ALA A 92 -18.49 8.06 -2.77
CA ALA A 92 -19.42 8.74 -3.69
C ALA A 92 -20.54 7.81 -4.21
N CYS A 93 -20.26 6.53 -4.45
CA CYS A 93 -21.30 5.56 -4.80
C CYS A 93 -22.23 5.25 -3.63
N GLN A 94 -21.69 5.16 -2.41
CA GLN A 94 -22.48 4.87 -1.21
C GLN A 94 -23.42 6.02 -0.84
N THR A 95 -23.02 7.28 -1.07
CA THR A 95 -23.89 8.44 -0.82
C THR A 95 -24.99 8.59 -1.86
N LYS A 96 -24.75 8.21 -3.13
CA LYS A 96 -25.78 8.24 -4.19
C LYS A 96 -26.86 7.17 -4.06
N GLY A 97 -26.60 6.09 -3.32
CA GLY A 97 -27.54 4.98 -3.12
C GLY A 97 -28.39 5.07 -1.85
N ARG A 98 -28.29 6.16 -1.08
CA ARG A 98 -29.09 6.39 0.12
C ARG A 98 -30.30 7.27 -0.26
N PRO A 99 -31.55 6.81 -0.10
CA PRO A 99 -32.73 7.60 -0.42
C PRO A 99 -32.81 8.88 0.41
#